data_AF-A0A7K3J0F6-F1
#
_entry.id   AF-A0A7K3J0F6-F1
#
_cell.length_a   1.000
_cell.length_b   1.000
_cell.length_c   1.000
_cell.angle_alpha   90.00
_cell.angle_beta   90.00
_cell.angle_gamma   90.00
#
_symmetry.space_group_name_H-M   'P 1'
#
loop_
_entity.id
_entity.type
_entity.pdbx_description
1 polymer ?
#
loop_
_entity_poly.entity_id
_entity_poly.type
_entity_poly.pdbx_seq_one_letter_code
_entity_poly.pdbx_strand_id
1 'polypeptide(L)' 'MVLKDLVFRTRSYRRFDESYQIAYETLESLIDLARLSASTANRQPLKYIICNTPDRCNRVFPSLAWAGYLKEWDG' A
#
# COMPACT_ATOMS: atom_id res chain seq x y z
N MET A 1 12.02 7.06 -17.30
CA MET A 1 10.70 7.73 -17.12
C MET A 1 10.94 9.06 -16.44
N VAL A 2 10.22 10.11 -16.84
CA VAL A 2 10.24 11.39 -16.11
C VAL A 2 9.25 11.37 -14.95
N LEU A 3 9.44 12.23 -13.94
CA LEU A 3 8.58 12.27 -12.75
C LEU A 3 7.09 12.43 -13.09
N LYS A 4 6.78 13.24 -14.11
CA LYS A 4 5.40 13.43 -14.60
C LYS A 4 4.73 12.12 -15.01
N ASP A 5 5.46 11.24 -15.70
CA ASP A 5 4.92 9.95 -16.16
C ASP A 5 4.63 9.03 -14.98
N LEU A 6 5.51 9.04 -13.97
CA LEU A 6 5.33 8.24 -12.75
C LEU A 6 4.06 8.69 -12.02
N VAL A 7 3.89 10.00 -11.82
CA VAL A 7 2.70 10.57 -11.17
C VAL A 7 1.43 10.24 -11.95
N PHE A 8 1.46 10.34 -13.29
CA PHE A 8 0.31 10.01 -14.14
C PHE A 8 -0.12 8.54 -14.01
N ARG A 9 0.84 7.61 -13.90
CA ARG A 9 0.58 6.16 -13.81
C ARG A 9 0.14 5.70 -12.41
N THR A 10 0.45 6.45 -11.37
CA THR A 10 0.07 6.13 -9.99
C THR A 10 -1.43 6.36 -9.77
N ARG A 11 -2.22 5.29 -9.93
CA ARG A 11 -3.67 5.27 -9.70
C ARG A 11 -4.02 4.37 -8.53
N SER A 12 -5.13 4.65 -7.86
CA SER A 12 -5.69 3.73 -6.85
C SER A 12 -6.26 2.50 -7.54
N TYR A 13 -5.61 1.36 -7.38
CA TYR A 13 -6.10 0.05 -7.78
C TYR A 13 -6.83 -0.62 -6.61
N ARG A 14 -7.86 -1.41 -6.92
CA ARG A 14 -8.65 -2.18 -5.93
C ARG A 14 -8.88 -3.63 -6.34
N ARG A 15 -8.25 -4.06 -7.44
CA ARG A 15 -8.21 -5.44 -7.92
C ARG A 15 -6.77 -5.79 -8.15
N PHE A 16 -6.37 -6.95 -7.67
CA PHE A 16 -5.00 -7.44 -7.70
C PHE A 16 -5.04 -8.92 -8.05
N ASP A 17 -3.96 -9.42 -8.65
CA ASP A 17 -3.74 -10.85 -8.81
C ASP A 17 -3.26 -11.42 -7.47
N GLU A 18 -4.15 -12.12 -6.75
CA GLU A 18 -3.85 -12.71 -5.44
C GLU A 18 -2.84 -13.86 -5.50
N SER A 19 -2.61 -14.44 -6.69
CA SER A 19 -1.59 -15.48 -6.86
C SER A 19 -0.17 -14.92 -6.72
N TYR A 20 0.00 -13.61 -6.93
CA TYR A 20 1.29 -12.94 -6.82
C TYR A 20 1.55 -12.48 -5.38
N GLN A 21 2.63 -13.00 -4.79
CA GLN A 21 3.07 -12.61 -3.45
C GLN A 21 4.17 -11.56 -3.53
N ILE A 22 4.00 -10.44 -2.82
CA ILE A 22 5.00 -9.38 -2.74
C ILE A 22 6.08 -9.77 -1.72
N ALA A 23 7.32 -9.80 -2.19
CA ALA A 23 8.49 -10.09 -1.36
C ALA A 23 8.64 -9.08 -0.21
N TYR A 24 9.11 -9.56 0.94
CA TYR A 24 9.27 -8.72 2.14
C TYR A 24 10.19 -7.53 1.86
N GLU A 25 11.28 -7.77 1.14
CA GLU A 25 12.33 -6.81 0.80
C GLU A 25 11.77 -5.67 -0.06
N THR A 26 10.81 -5.98 -0.94
CA THR A 26 10.12 -4.94 -1.71
C THR A 26 9.34 -4.01 -0.78
N LEU A 27 8.58 -4.55 0.18
CA LEU A 27 7.82 -3.74 1.12
C LEU A 27 8.71 -2.95 2.09
N GLU A 28 9.81 -3.55 2.53
CA GLU A 28 10.83 -2.88 3.33
C GLU A 28 11.45 -1.70 2.57
N SER A 29 11.81 -1.88 1.30
CA SER A 29 12.35 -0.79 0.47
C SER A 29 11.35 0.36 0.28
N LEU A 30 10.04 0.06 0.22
CA LEU A 30 9.00 1.10 0.15
C LEU A 30 8.89 1.89 1.46
N ILE A 31 9.03 1.21 2.60
CA ILE A 31 9.10 1.87 3.92
C ILE A 31 10.37 2.73 4.01
N ASP A 32 11.49 2.24 3.47
CA ASP A 32 12.75 2.99 3.40
C ASP A 32 12.60 4.30 2.61
N LEU A 33 11.88 4.26 1.48
CA LEU A 33 11.53 5.48 0.75
C LEU A 33 10.61 6.40 1.56
N ALA A 34 9.58 5.84 2.21
CA ALA A 34 8.61 6.63 2.96
C ALA A 34 9.24 7.39 4.14
N ARG A 35 10.16 6.78 4.89
CA ARG A 35 10.85 7.43 6.03
C ARG A 35 11.73 8.61 5.63
N LEU A 36 12.13 8.71 4.35
CA LEU A 36 12.93 9.83 3.82
C LEU A 36 12.06 11.06 3.49
N SER A 37 10.73 10.95 3.59
CA SER A 37 9.82 12.05 3.33
C SER A 37 9.94 13.15 4.38
N ALA A 38 9.67 14.40 3.99
CA ALA A 38 9.65 15.53 4.90
C ALA A 38 8.68 15.28 6.07
N SER A 39 9.12 15.63 7.27
CA SER A 39 8.34 15.52 8.50
C SER A 39 8.42 16.82 9.28
N THR A 40 7.28 17.31 9.79
CA THR A 40 7.23 18.49 10.66
C THR A 40 8.19 18.32 11.84
N ALA A 41 9.06 19.31 12.04
CA ALA A 41 10.13 19.30 13.06
C ALA A 41 11.00 18.02 13.02
N ASN A 42 11.11 17.37 11.86
CA ASN A 42 11.81 16.10 11.63
C ASN A 42 11.42 14.96 12.60
N ARG A 43 10.19 14.97 13.13
CA ARG A 43 9.75 14.02 14.17
C ARG A 43 9.68 12.56 13.72
N GLN A 44 9.45 12.32 12.43
CA GLN A 44 9.30 10.99 11.84
C GLN A 44 8.32 10.10 12.65
N PRO A 45 7.07 10.57 12.89
CA PRO A 45 6.16 9.92 13.83
C PRO A 45 5.53 8.62 13.28
N LEU A 46 5.54 8.45 11.96
CA LEU A 46 4.91 7.31 11.30
C LEU A 46 5.62 6.01 11.69
N LYS A 47 4.81 4.99 11.99
CA LYS A 47 5.26 3.61 12.23
C LYS A 47 4.58 2.71 11.21
N TYR A 48 5.33 1.74 10.72
CA TYR A 48 4.88 0.83 9.68
C TYR A 48 4.90 -0.59 10.20
N ILE A 49 3.95 -1.38 9.72
CA ILE A 49 3.86 -2.81 9.99
C ILE A 49 3.70 -3.49 8.63
N ILE A 50 4.66 -4.32 8.25
CA ILE A 50 4.57 -5.13 7.03
C ILE A 50 3.60 -6.27 7.28
N CYS A 51 2.59 -6.47 6.43
CA CYS A 51 1.71 -7.64 6.42
C CYS A 51 1.77 -8.29 5.03
N ASN A 52 2.59 -9.33 4.86
CA ASN A 52 2.80 -9.97 3.56
C ASN A 52 2.80 -11.50 3.62
N THR A 53 2.25 -12.06 4.71
CA THR A 53 1.97 -13.50 4.81
C THR A 53 0.46 -13.71 4.72
N PRO A 54 0.00 -14.86 4.20
CA PRO A 54 -1.42 -15.15 4.08
C PRO A 54 -2.20 -14.97 5.39
N ASP A 55 -1.67 -15.49 6.50
CA ASP A 55 -2.28 -15.32 7.85
C ASP A 55 -2.52 -13.84 8.20
N ARG A 56 -1.49 -13.01 8.03
CA ARG A 56 -1.56 -11.60 8.42
C ARG A 56 -2.46 -10.80 7.49
N CYS A 57 -2.40 -11.06 6.20
CA CYS A 57 -3.30 -10.45 5.23
C CYS A 57 -4.76 -10.82 5.52
N ASN A 58 -5.05 -12.09 5.81
CA ASN A 58 -6.39 -12.57 6.15
C ASN A 58 -6.96 -11.96 7.43
N ARG A 59 -6.10 -11.56 8.38
CA ARG A 59 -6.52 -10.85 9.59
C ARG A 59 -6.86 -9.38 9.32
N VAL A 60 -6.19 -8.74 8.36
CA VAL A 60 -6.37 -7.31 8.07
C VAL A 60 -7.50 -7.07 7.07
N PHE A 61 -7.57 -7.87 6.00
CA PHE A 61 -8.45 -7.63 4.86
C PHE A 61 -9.94 -7.50 5.21
N PRO A 62 -10.53 -8.30 6.13
CA PRO A 62 -11.93 -8.16 6.52
C PRO A 62 -12.27 -6.83 7.21
N SER A 63 -11.27 -6.08 7.68
CA SER A 63 -11.45 -4.77 8.29
C SER A 63 -11.42 -3.61 7.29
N LEU A 64 -11.21 -3.91 6.00
CA LEU A 64 -11.10 -2.92 4.93
C LEU A 64 -12.45 -2.72 4.23
N ALA A 65 -12.72 -1.48 3.82
CA ALA A 65 -13.87 -1.12 2.99
C ALA A 65 -13.38 -0.48 1.69
N TRP A 66 -14.08 -0.78 0.60
CA TRP A 66 -13.62 -0.45 -0.75
C TRP A 66 -14.71 0.23 -1.55
N ALA A 67 -14.29 1.01 -2.55
CA ALA A 67 -15.15 1.62 -3.58
C ALA A 67 -16.50 2.18 -3.08
N GLY A 68 -16.52 3.01 -2.01
CA GLY A 68 -17.75 3.40 -1.30
C GLY A 68 -18.89 4.07 -2.11
N TYR A 69 -18.63 4.49 -3.34
CA TYR A 69 -19.66 4.96 -4.28
C TYR A 69 -20.32 3.85 -5.10
N LEU A 70 -19.66 2.70 -5.26
CA LEU A 70 -20.19 1.53 -5.96
C LEU A 70 -20.91 0.65 -4.94
N LYS A 71 -22.24 0.81 -4.82
CA LYS A 71 -23.04 0.13 -3.79
C LYS A 71 -23.14 -1.38 -4.00
N GLU A 72 -23.12 -1.82 -5.25
CA GLU A 72 -23.28 -3.22 -5.65
C GLU A 72 -21.94 -3.88 -6.04
N TRP A 73 -20.81 -3.34 -5.56
CA TRP A 73 -19.50 -3.85 -5.91
C TRP A 73 -19.04 -4.91 -4.91
N ASP A 74 -18.76 -6.11 -5.42
CA ASP A 74 -18.38 -7.32 -4.67
C ASP A 74 -16.86 -7.45 -4.47
N GLY A 75 -16.06 -6.73 -5.24
CA GLY A 75 -14.60 -6.83 -5.27
C GLY A 75 -14.06 -6.87 -6.69
#